data_AF-A0A1N6UDY5-F1
#
_entry.id   AF-A0A1N6UDY5-F1
#
_cell.length_a   1.000
_cell.length_b   1.000
_cell.length_c   1.000
_cell.angle_alpha   90.00
_cell.angle_beta   90.00
_cell.angle_gamma   90.00
#
_symmetry.space_group_name_H-M   'P 1'
#
loop_
_entity.id
_entity.type
_entity.pdbx_description
1 polymer ?
#
loop_
_entity_poly.entity_id
_entity_poly.type
_entity_poly.pdbx_seq_one_letter_code
_entity_poly.pdbx_strand_id
1 'polypeptide(L)'
;MPELVWDDVKNFFDPNLMGALPDVRVEDASVEDWQAVFDLVQTQGWKWEYSVGDAVVPLPSATDVLARPADAELPILRVWPVPGVLVNFWPYSAVEIDFDIDLRELQGQQRLDMLCGFFAAIGRRLGKPVLMAPEGDYQHPVLGFDVETDRVVLLADPRLPS
;
A
#
# COMPACT_ATOMS: atom_id res chain seq x y z
N MET A 1 -5.10 23.29 1.58
CA MET A 1 -4.66 22.83 2.93
C MET A 1 -3.33 22.13 2.77
N PRO A 2 -2.40 22.27 3.74
CA PRO A 2 -1.05 21.74 3.59
C PRO A 2 -1.10 20.21 3.48
N GLU A 3 -0.13 19.68 2.75
CA GLU A 3 0.26 18.28 2.81
C GLU A 3 0.60 17.91 4.27
N LEU A 4 0.47 16.63 4.63
CA LEU A 4 0.77 16.17 5.98
C LEU A 4 2.21 16.55 6.37
N VAL A 5 2.39 17.06 7.59
CA VAL A 5 3.71 17.46 8.09
C VAL A 5 4.26 16.34 8.96
N TRP A 6 5.49 15.92 8.68
CA TRP A 6 6.15 14.79 9.36
C TRP A 6 6.11 14.90 10.88
N ASP A 7 6.42 16.07 11.43
CA ASP A 7 6.46 16.27 12.87
C ASP A 7 5.11 16.10 13.56
N ASP A 8 4.01 16.28 12.81
CA ASP A 8 2.64 16.10 13.32
C ASP A 8 2.21 14.63 13.30
N VAL A 9 2.81 13.80 12.43
CA VAL A 9 2.32 12.43 12.14
C VAL A 9 3.32 11.32 12.42
N LYS A 10 4.58 11.63 12.74
CA LYS A 10 5.68 10.65 12.88
C LYS A 10 5.40 9.49 13.84
N ASN A 11 4.45 9.62 14.76
CA ASN A 11 4.02 8.50 15.63
C ASN A 11 3.40 7.36 14.82
N PHE A 12 2.66 7.65 13.75
CA PHE A 12 2.15 6.64 12.80
C PHE A 12 3.24 5.99 11.94
N PHE A 13 4.50 6.40 12.14
CA PHE A 13 5.68 5.87 11.45
C PHE A 13 6.71 5.30 12.45
N ASP A 14 6.32 5.08 13.71
CA ASP A 14 7.15 4.37 14.70
C ASP A 14 6.89 2.85 14.62
N PRO A 15 7.88 2.03 14.23
CA PRO A 15 7.73 0.57 14.15
C PRO A 15 7.33 -0.10 15.47
N ASN A 16 7.60 0.53 16.63
CA ASN A 16 7.25 -0.02 17.92
C ASN A 16 5.78 0.26 18.30
N LEU A 17 5.15 1.26 17.69
CA LEU A 17 3.76 1.62 17.92
C LEU A 17 2.85 0.97 16.88
N MET A 18 3.25 1.01 15.61
CA MET A 18 2.41 0.61 14.48
C MET A 18 2.71 -0.80 13.96
N GLY A 19 3.73 -1.48 14.52
CA GLY A 19 4.35 -2.63 13.86
C GLY A 19 5.33 -2.17 12.76
N ALA A 20 6.21 -3.08 12.33
CA ALA A 20 7.22 -2.73 11.33
C ALA A 20 6.62 -2.65 9.92
N LEU A 21 5.57 -3.44 9.67
CA LEU A 21 4.89 -3.59 8.40
C LEU A 21 3.39 -3.30 8.60
N PRO A 22 2.99 -2.02 8.74
CA PRO A 22 1.58 -1.66 8.84
C PRO A 22 0.82 -2.15 7.60
N ASP A 23 -0.39 -2.65 7.82
CA ASP A 23 -1.24 -3.14 6.74
C ASP A 23 -1.82 -1.96 5.97
N VAL A 24 -1.65 -1.96 4.65
CA VAL A 24 -2.32 -1.03 3.76
C VAL A 24 -3.29 -1.78 2.86
N ARG A 25 -4.52 -1.29 2.76
CA ARG A 25 -5.56 -1.94 1.96
C ARG A 25 -6.44 -1.02 1.15
N VAL A 26 -6.97 -1.57 0.07
CA VAL A 26 -8.14 -1.05 -0.65
C VAL A 26 -9.25 -2.07 -0.50
N GLU A 27 -10.28 -1.72 0.26
CA GLU A 27 -11.47 -2.54 0.48
C GLU A 27 -12.38 -2.54 -0.75
N ASP A 28 -13.34 -3.48 -0.78
CA ASP A 28 -14.30 -3.65 -1.87
C ASP A 28 -13.65 -3.72 -3.26
N ALA A 29 -12.46 -4.32 -3.35
CA ALA A 29 -11.72 -4.46 -4.60
C ALA A 29 -12.33 -5.52 -5.53
N SER A 30 -11.80 -5.58 -6.73
CA SER A 30 -12.15 -6.53 -7.77
C SER A 30 -10.90 -7.03 -8.50
N VAL A 31 -11.06 -8.05 -9.33
CA VAL A 31 -9.98 -8.53 -10.22
C VAL A 31 -9.53 -7.40 -11.17
N GLU A 32 -10.47 -6.59 -11.63
CA GLU A 32 -10.22 -5.42 -12.49
C GLU A 32 -9.40 -4.34 -11.76
N ASP A 33 -9.64 -4.13 -10.47
CA ASP A 33 -8.85 -3.20 -9.66
C ASP A 33 -7.41 -3.69 -9.48
N TRP A 34 -7.22 -4.99 -9.24
CA TRP A 34 -5.88 -5.59 -9.21
C TRP A 34 -5.16 -5.43 -10.55
N GLN A 35 -5.86 -5.65 -11.67
CA GLN A 35 -5.28 -5.41 -12.99
C GLN A 35 -4.90 -3.93 -13.16
N ALA A 36 -5.75 -3.01 -12.70
CA ALA A 36 -5.47 -1.59 -12.76
C ALA A 36 -4.23 -1.17 -11.94
N VAL A 37 -3.96 -1.84 -10.80
CA VAL A 37 -2.72 -1.69 -10.03
C VAL A 37 -1.52 -2.23 -10.80
N PHE A 38 -1.63 -3.41 -11.41
CA PHE A 38 -0.54 -3.99 -12.22
C PHE A 38 -0.18 -3.06 -13.38
N ASP A 39 -1.17 -2.56 -14.10
CA ASP A 39 -0.99 -1.59 -15.19
C ASP A 39 -0.35 -0.28 -14.69
N LEU A 40 -0.77 0.21 -13.52
CA LEU A 40 -0.21 1.41 -12.89
C LEU A 40 1.28 1.21 -12.59
N VAL A 41 1.65 0.11 -11.94
CA VAL A 41 3.04 -0.23 -11.62
C VAL A 41 3.91 -0.30 -12.88
N GLN A 42 3.39 -0.85 -13.98
CA GLN A 42 4.11 -0.95 -15.25
C GLN A 42 4.28 0.40 -15.96
N THR A 43 3.34 1.34 -15.79
CA THR A 43 3.32 2.61 -16.53
C THR A 43 3.89 3.79 -15.75
N GLN A 44 3.95 3.71 -14.42
CA GLN A 44 4.36 4.82 -13.56
C GLN A 44 5.88 5.00 -13.45
N GLY A 45 6.66 4.13 -14.11
CA GLY A 45 8.11 4.20 -14.13
C GLY A 45 8.79 3.72 -12.84
N TRP A 46 8.03 3.10 -11.93
CA TRP A 46 8.57 2.46 -10.74
C TRP A 46 9.37 1.22 -11.11
N LYS A 47 10.43 0.93 -10.36
CA LYS A 47 11.04 -0.40 -10.42
C LYS A 47 10.06 -1.39 -9.80
N TRP A 48 9.89 -2.56 -10.41
CA TRP A 48 9.05 -3.62 -9.86
C TRP A 48 9.58 -5.00 -10.22
N GLU A 49 9.23 -5.99 -9.41
CA GLU A 49 9.53 -7.40 -9.60
C GLU A 49 8.32 -8.23 -9.15
N TYR A 50 7.94 -9.25 -9.92
CA TYR A 50 6.93 -10.22 -9.53
C TYR A 50 7.60 -11.56 -9.29
N SER A 51 7.31 -12.20 -8.17
CA SER A 51 7.86 -13.53 -7.85
C SER A 51 6.82 -14.48 -7.29
N VAL A 52 7.01 -15.76 -7.56
CA VAL A 52 6.29 -16.88 -6.95
C VAL A 52 7.33 -17.71 -6.21
N GLY A 53 7.17 -17.85 -4.89
CA GLY A 53 8.24 -18.39 -4.04
C GLY A 53 9.52 -17.58 -4.19
N ASP A 54 10.64 -18.26 -4.48
CA ASP A 54 11.95 -17.65 -4.67
C ASP A 54 12.24 -17.23 -6.13
N ALA A 55 11.32 -17.49 -7.06
CA ALA A 55 11.55 -17.28 -8.49
C ALA A 55 10.92 -15.97 -8.99
N VAL A 56 11.75 -15.06 -9.52
CA VAL A 56 11.28 -13.87 -10.26
C VAL A 56 10.80 -14.30 -11.64
N VAL A 57 9.54 -13.99 -11.97
CA VAL A 57 8.87 -14.41 -13.21
C VAL A 57 8.12 -13.23 -13.84
N PRO A 58 7.73 -13.30 -15.13
CA PRO A 58 6.91 -12.27 -15.75
C PRO A 58 5.58 -12.08 -14.99
N LEU A 59 5.12 -10.84 -14.84
CA LEU A 59 3.83 -10.53 -14.22
C LEU A 59 2.67 -11.01 -15.10
N PRO A 60 1.84 -11.97 -14.63
CA PRO A 60 0.65 -12.43 -15.35
C PRO A 60 -0.50 -11.42 -15.25
N SER A 61 -1.64 -11.74 -15.87
CA SER A 61 -2.87 -10.97 -15.64
C SER A 61 -3.35 -11.15 -14.19
N ALA A 62 -4.06 -10.15 -13.65
CA ALA A 62 -4.66 -10.28 -12.32
C ALA A 62 -5.65 -11.46 -12.25
N THR A 63 -6.34 -11.75 -13.35
CA THR A 63 -7.21 -12.92 -13.48
C THR A 63 -6.44 -14.21 -13.25
N ASP A 64 -5.29 -14.40 -13.91
CA ASP A 64 -4.48 -15.60 -13.76
C ASP A 64 -3.86 -15.70 -12.36
N VAL A 65 -3.41 -14.56 -11.82
CA VAL A 65 -2.85 -14.50 -10.45
C VAL A 65 -3.89 -14.92 -9.43
N LEU A 66 -5.10 -14.36 -9.48
CA LEU A 66 -6.15 -14.58 -8.48
C LEU A 66 -6.94 -15.88 -8.69
N ALA A 67 -6.86 -16.50 -9.88
CA ALA A 67 -7.46 -17.82 -10.15
C ALA A 67 -6.61 -18.99 -9.64
N ARG A 68 -5.44 -18.73 -9.06
CA ARG A 68 -4.55 -19.78 -8.55
C ARG A 68 -5.21 -20.62 -7.45
N PRO A 69 -4.84 -21.90 -7.29
CA PRO A 69 -5.28 -22.72 -6.17
C PRO A 69 -4.92 -22.12 -4.81
N ALA A 70 -5.77 -22.33 -3.81
CA ALA A 70 -5.56 -21.77 -2.46
C ALA A 70 -4.31 -22.33 -1.75
N ASP A 71 -3.82 -23.51 -2.17
CA ASP A 71 -2.61 -24.16 -1.68
C ASP A 71 -1.36 -23.85 -2.52
N ALA A 72 -1.49 -23.05 -3.59
CA ALA A 72 -0.34 -22.60 -4.37
C ALA A 72 0.51 -21.62 -3.56
N GLU A 73 1.81 -21.56 -3.87
CA GLU A 73 2.71 -20.57 -3.29
C GLU A 73 2.17 -19.15 -3.50
N LEU A 74 2.21 -18.34 -2.44
CA LEU A 74 1.74 -16.97 -2.51
C LEU A 74 2.72 -16.13 -3.35
N PRO A 75 2.26 -15.52 -4.44
CA PRO A 75 3.03 -14.55 -5.18
C PRO A 75 3.13 -13.24 -4.42
N ILE A 76 4.14 -12.45 -4.81
CA ILE A 76 4.35 -11.11 -4.30
C ILE A 76 4.74 -10.21 -5.46
N LEU A 77 4.12 -9.03 -5.54
CA LEU A 77 4.51 -7.96 -6.43
C LEU A 77 5.27 -6.91 -5.60
N ARG A 78 6.59 -6.87 -5.79
CA ARG A 78 7.48 -5.92 -5.14
C ARG A 78 7.60 -4.67 -5.99
N VAL A 79 7.38 -3.51 -5.39
CA VAL A 79 7.44 -2.21 -6.07
C VAL A 79 8.35 -1.28 -5.29
N TRP A 80 9.22 -0.56 -6.00
CA TRP A 80 10.05 0.48 -5.42
C TRP A 80 9.65 1.84 -6.01
N PRO A 81 8.76 2.59 -5.33
CA PRO A 81 8.34 3.92 -5.80
C PRO A 81 9.53 4.88 -5.92
N VAL A 82 10.51 4.69 -5.04
CA VAL A 82 11.78 5.43 -4.96
C VAL A 82 12.88 4.49 -4.43
N PRO A 83 14.17 4.79 -4.65
CA PRO A 83 15.25 3.99 -4.08
C PRO A 83 15.17 3.89 -2.56
N GLY A 84 15.30 2.66 -2.05
CA GLY A 84 15.29 2.35 -0.62
C GLY A 84 13.91 2.40 0.05
N VAL A 85 12.83 2.30 -0.72
CA VAL A 85 11.47 2.03 -0.22
C VAL A 85 10.88 0.88 -1.01
N LEU A 86 10.52 -0.20 -0.33
CA LEU A 86 9.89 -1.39 -0.89
C LEU A 86 8.44 -1.48 -0.42
N VAL A 87 7.54 -1.60 -1.39
CA VAL A 87 6.14 -1.93 -1.20
C VAL A 87 5.93 -3.38 -1.62
N ASN A 88 5.35 -4.20 -0.73
CA ASN A 88 5.03 -5.59 -1.01
C ASN A 88 3.53 -5.74 -1.21
N PHE A 89 3.08 -5.93 -2.45
CA PHE A 89 1.68 -6.27 -2.72
C PHE A 89 1.47 -7.78 -2.64
N TRP A 90 0.38 -8.17 -1.99
CA TRP A 90 0.01 -9.56 -1.74
C TRP A 90 -1.32 -9.89 -2.45
N PRO A 91 -1.31 -10.33 -3.72
CA PRO A 91 -2.54 -10.55 -4.46
C PRO A 91 -3.21 -11.87 -4.10
N TYR A 92 -3.61 -12.08 -2.83
CA TYR A 92 -4.27 -13.31 -2.34
C TYR A 92 -5.79 -13.24 -2.29
N SER A 93 -6.36 -12.04 -2.37
CA SER A 93 -7.80 -11.80 -2.34
C SER A 93 -8.21 -10.99 -3.56
N ALA A 94 -9.31 -11.35 -4.20
CA ALA A 94 -9.89 -10.54 -5.27
C ALA A 94 -10.71 -9.35 -4.75
N VAL A 95 -11.17 -9.43 -3.49
CA VAL A 95 -12.06 -8.43 -2.87
C VAL A 95 -11.32 -7.38 -2.04
N GLU A 96 -10.01 -7.52 -1.94
CA GLU A 96 -9.14 -6.59 -1.23
C GLU A 96 -7.79 -6.51 -1.93
N ILE A 97 -7.26 -5.30 -2.08
CA ILE A 97 -5.86 -5.10 -2.43
C ILE A 97 -5.10 -4.88 -1.14
N ASP A 98 -4.11 -5.71 -0.86
CA ASP A 98 -3.33 -5.71 0.36
C ASP A 98 -1.84 -5.48 0.04
N PHE A 99 -1.20 -4.60 0.80
CA PHE A 99 0.23 -4.37 0.73
C PHE A 99 0.80 -3.79 2.02
N ASP A 100 2.10 -4.00 2.23
CA ASP A 100 2.86 -3.41 3.32
C ASP A 100 4.04 -2.58 2.81
N ILE A 101 4.51 -1.67 3.67
CA ILE A 101 5.73 -0.88 3.48
C ILE A 101 6.44 -0.79 4.81
N ASP A 102 7.75 -1.04 4.83
CA ASP A 102 8.55 -0.99 6.05
C ASP A 102 8.66 0.44 6.59
N LEU A 103 8.15 0.67 7.80
CA LEU A 103 8.20 1.99 8.43
C LEU A 103 9.63 2.50 8.62
N ARG A 104 10.63 1.62 8.74
CA ARG A 104 12.06 2.01 8.84
C ARG A 104 12.55 2.69 7.56
N GLU A 105 11.89 2.44 6.43
CA GLU A 105 12.17 3.06 5.12
C GLU A 105 11.39 4.37 4.91
N LEU A 106 10.31 4.58 5.68
CA LEU A 106 9.40 5.71 5.60
C LEU A 106 9.69 6.83 6.60
N GLN A 107 10.96 7.24 6.71
CA GLN A 107 11.38 8.23 7.71
C GLN A 107 11.61 9.62 7.10
N GLY A 108 10.95 10.62 7.69
CA GLY A 108 11.09 12.04 7.35
C GLY A 108 10.13 12.54 6.26
N GLN A 109 10.05 13.86 6.12
CA GLN A 109 9.07 14.54 5.25
C GLN A 109 9.08 14.02 3.81
N GLN A 110 10.25 13.86 3.19
CA GLN A 110 10.34 13.39 1.81
C GLN A 110 9.71 12.00 1.61
N ARG A 111 9.85 11.10 2.58
CA ARG A 111 9.28 9.76 2.51
C ARG A 111 7.77 9.78 2.79
N LEU A 112 7.31 10.67 3.68
CA LEU A 112 5.88 10.93 3.89
C LEU A 112 5.21 11.47 2.61
N ASP A 113 5.83 12.45 1.95
CA ASP A 113 5.29 13.04 0.70
C ASP A 113 5.19 11.97 -0.39
N MET A 114 6.23 11.13 -0.50
CA MET A 114 6.24 9.99 -1.42
C MET A 114 5.10 9.01 -1.11
N LEU A 115 4.91 8.63 0.16
CA LEU A 115 3.82 7.73 0.55
C LEU A 115 2.46 8.34 0.20
N CYS A 116 2.25 9.63 0.48
CA CYS A 116 1.03 10.34 0.14
C CYS A 116 0.76 10.31 -1.37
N GLY A 117 1.81 10.56 -2.17
CA GLY A 117 1.74 10.48 -3.63
C GLY A 117 1.46 9.06 -4.14
N PHE A 118 2.02 8.04 -3.48
CA PHE A 118 1.78 6.64 -3.80
C PHE A 118 0.33 6.23 -3.53
N PHE A 119 -0.20 6.58 -2.36
CA PHE A 119 -1.62 6.34 -2.01
C PHE A 119 -2.55 7.08 -2.96
N ALA A 120 -2.26 8.34 -3.27
CA ALA A 120 -3.06 9.10 -4.22
C ALA A 120 -3.02 8.50 -5.63
N ALA A 121 -1.89 7.96 -6.09
CA ALA A 121 -1.79 7.32 -7.40
C ALA A 121 -2.70 6.07 -7.48
N ILE A 122 -2.68 5.22 -6.46
CA ILE A 122 -3.54 4.04 -6.38
C ILE A 122 -5.00 4.46 -6.23
N GLY A 123 -5.31 5.29 -5.25
CA GLY A 123 -6.68 5.70 -4.95
C GLY A 123 -7.35 6.42 -6.12
N ARG A 124 -6.64 7.29 -6.85
CA ARG A 124 -7.14 7.90 -8.10
C ARG A 124 -7.36 6.90 -9.21
N ARG A 125 -6.45 5.93 -9.37
CA ARG A 125 -6.54 4.90 -10.42
C ARG A 125 -7.78 4.03 -10.24
N LEU A 126 -8.13 3.75 -8.99
CA LEU A 126 -9.23 2.86 -8.61
C LEU A 126 -10.54 3.61 -8.28
N GLY A 127 -10.46 4.91 -7.97
CA GLY A 127 -11.58 5.67 -7.43
C GLY A 127 -11.99 5.19 -6.03
N LYS A 128 -11.03 4.73 -5.23
CA LYS A 128 -11.27 4.07 -3.93
C LYS A 128 -10.35 4.59 -2.82
N PRO A 129 -10.79 4.52 -1.55
CA PRO A 129 -9.91 4.81 -0.42
C PRO A 129 -8.73 3.84 -0.36
N VAL A 130 -7.58 4.34 0.10
CA VAL A 130 -6.40 3.52 0.43
C VAL A 130 -6.15 3.73 1.92
N LEU A 131 -6.26 2.69 2.73
CA LEU A 131 -6.26 2.80 4.19
C LEU A 131 -5.03 2.13 4.77
N MET A 132 -4.32 2.80 5.67
CA MET A 132 -3.19 2.24 6.43
C MET A 132 -3.58 2.09 7.89
N ALA A 133 -3.38 0.90 8.44
CA ALA A 133 -3.65 0.55 9.83
C ALA A 133 -2.41 -0.05 10.50
N PRO A 134 -2.33 -0.08 11.84
CA PRO A 134 -1.28 -0.82 12.53
C PRO A 134 -1.25 -2.29 12.11
N GLU A 135 -0.06 -2.89 12.09
CA GLU A 135 0.18 -4.29 11.75
C GLU A 135 -0.74 -5.21 12.59
N GLY A 136 -1.63 -5.93 11.92
CA GLY A 136 -2.62 -6.84 12.50
C GLY A 136 -3.87 -6.18 13.08
N ASP A 137 -3.99 -4.85 13.07
CA ASP A 137 -5.16 -4.12 13.58
C ASP A 137 -5.94 -3.42 12.46
N TYR A 138 -6.52 -4.22 11.58
CA TYR A 138 -7.27 -3.74 10.43
C TYR A 138 -8.43 -2.79 10.80
N GLN A 139 -8.99 -2.88 12.00
CA GLN A 139 -10.22 -2.13 12.34
C GLN A 139 -9.97 -0.63 12.61
N HIS A 140 -8.71 -0.22 12.81
CA HIS A 140 -8.36 1.13 13.23
C HIS A 140 -7.36 1.80 12.27
N PRO A 141 -7.78 2.12 11.02
CA PRO A 141 -6.91 2.85 10.10
C PRO A 141 -6.56 4.24 10.65
N VAL A 142 -5.29 4.63 10.52
CA VAL A 142 -4.76 5.90 11.06
C VAL A 142 -4.52 6.95 9.97
N LEU A 143 -4.33 6.51 8.74
CA LEU A 143 -4.05 7.32 7.55
C LEU A 143 -4.84 6.74 6.38
N GLY A 144 -5.31 7.58 5.48
CA GLY A 144 -5.86 7.08 4.23
C GLY A 144 -6.05 8.12 3.14
N PHE A 145 -6.10 7.65 1.90
CA PHE A 145 -6.51 8.46 0.76
C PHE A 145 -8.04 8.63 0.76
N ASP A 146 -8.48 9.87 0.77
CA ASP A 146 -9.88 10.27 0.67
C ASP A 146 -10.19 10.68 -0.78
N VAL A 147 -11.16 9.97 -1.38
CA VAL A 147 -11.53 10.12 -2.80
C VAL A 147 -12.18 11.48 -3.07
N GLU A 148 -13.02 11.96 -2.15
CA GLU A 148 -13.79 13.19 -2.32
C GLU A 148 -12.91 14.44 -2.32
N THR A 149 -11.88 14.45 -1.46
CA THR A 149 -10.95 15.57 -1.33
C THR A 149 -9.67 15.40 -2.15
N ASP A 150 -9.48 14.21 -2.75
CA ASP A 150 -8.32 13.81 -3.55
C ASP A 150 -6.99 13.97 -2.78
N ARG A 151 -6.98 13.55 -1.52
CA ARG A 151 -5.90 13.80 -0.55
C ARG A 151 -5.70 12.64 0.41
N VAL A 152 -4.48 12.48 0.90
CA VAL A 152 -4.24 11.65 2.09
C VAL A 152 -4.56 12.46 3.35
N VAL A 153 -5.35 11.88 4.23
CA VAL A 153 -5.87 12.49 5.46
C VAL A 153 -5.59 11.60 6.67
N LEU A 154 -5.62 12.21 7.85
CA LEU A 154 -5.56 11.48 9.12
C LEU A 154 -6.93 10.92 9.45
N LEU A 155 -6.97 9.66 9.86
CA LEU A 155 -8.18 8.95 10.29
C LEU A 155 -8.18 8.73 11.81
N ALA A 156 -7.03 8.90 12.46
CA ALA A 156 -6.85 8.88 13.91
C ALA A 156 -6.07 10.12 14.40
N ASP A 157 -6.12 10.39 15.71
CA ASP A 157 -5.32 11.47 16.32
C ASP A 157 -3.90 10.98 16.63
N PRO A 158 -2.85 11.52 16.00
CA PRO A 158 -1.46 11.07 16.21
C PRO A 158 -0.92 11.36 17.62
N ARG A 159 -1.65 12.12 18.45
CA ARG A 159 -1.26 12.46 19.83
C ARG A 159 -1.77 11.46 20.87
N LEU A 160 -2.64 10.52 20.47
CA LEU A 160 -3.17 9.49 21.36
C LEU A 160 -2.48 8.16 21.01
N PRO A 161 -2.03 7.38 22.01
CA PRO A 161 -1.63 6.00 21.75
C PRO A 161 -2.86 5.21 21.30
N SER A 162 -2.75 4.56 20.14
CA SER A 162 -3.71 3.58 19.64
C SER A 162 -3.87 2.41 20.63
#